data_AF-A0A6L8ERX7-F1
#
_entry.id   AF-A0A6L8ERX7-F1
#
_cell.length_a   1.000
_cell.length_b   1.000
_cell.length_c   1.000
_cell.angle_alpha   90.00
_cell.angle_beta   90.00
_cell.angle_gamma   90.00
#
_symmetry.space_group_name_H-M   'P 1'
#
loop_
_entity.id
_entity.type
_entity.pdbx_description
1 polymer ?
#
loop_
_entity_poly.entity_id
_entity_poly.type
_entity_poly.pdbx_seq_one_letter_code
_entity_poly.pdbx_strand_id
1 'polypeptide(L)'
;MNRFPSHPDLTCTEVQDTLEAYLDDELDADTSASIASHVESCVVCQDEVRFAQAISGALHELPRPEPPPKIFDAVEAYVHARPAAGQRWWHRIFQLSTLSDNLSFLRIGVGALACLVGIVLLFTFWDNLNLAFVRASVLVCLLGVVPFSIYQYQRYLKVKRASRDLHYALGKLNYAVARTGTVVSEKLPAVQINEASGRAFVQIETASRYVSKQRKNISSAIHWSLENFNRFPEDVRGPEGQHRSN
;
A
#
# COMPACT_ATOMS: atom_id res chain seq x y z
N MET A 1 0.59 40.43 -10.78
CA MET A 1 -0.13 39.44 -9.95
C MET A 1 -1.02 38.65 -10.90
N ASN A 2 -0.51 37.53 -11.44
CA ASN A 2 -1.24 36.72 -12.42
C ASN A 2 -2.00 35.62 -11.68
N ARG A 3 -3.32 35.75 -11.61
CA ARG A 3 -4.23 34.69 -11.16
C ARG A 3 -4.74 33.99 -12.42
N PHE A 4 -4.04 32.94 -12.85
CA PHE A 4 -4.56 32.05 -13.89
C PHE A 4 -5.74 31.25 -13.30
N PRO A 5 -6.82 31.04 -14.08
CA PRO A 5 -7.94 30.23 -13.64
C PRO A 5 -7.49 28.76 -13.61
N SER A 6 -7.17 28.27 -12.42
CA SER A 6 -6.97 26.84 -12.16
C SER A 6 -8.29 26.11 -12.39
N HIS A 7 -8.31 25.13 -13.30
CA HIS A 7 -9.36 24.12 -13.31
C HIS A 7 -9.45 23.49 -11.89
N PRO A 8 -10.65 23.29 -11.31
CA PRO A 8 -10.79 23.09 -9.87
C PRO A 8 -10.27 21.77 -9.28
N ASP A 9 -9.89 20.77 -10.07
CA ASP A 9 -9.83 19.41 -9.52
C ASP A 9 -8.43 18.80 -9.36
N LEU A 10 -7.37 19.39 -9.93
CA LEU A 10 -6.00 18.87 -9.78
C LEU A 10 -5.05 19.90 -9.19
N THR A 11 -4.45 19.54 -8.06
CA THR A 11 -3.37 20.29 -7.42
C THR A 11 -2.02 19.94 -8.03
N CYS A 12 -1.04 20.84 -7.93
CA CYS A 12 0.31 20.57 -8.40
C CYS A 12 0.95 19.35 -7.72
N THR A 13 0.62 19.11 -6.44
CA THR A 13 1.08 17.93 -5.71
C THR A 13 0.53 16.63 -6.30
N GLU A 14 -0.76 16.59 -6.63
CA GLU A 14 -1.37 15.41 -7.26
C GLU A 14 -0.79 15.14 -8.65
N VAL A 15 -0.51 16.19 -9.42
CA VAL A 15 0.19 16.07 -10.71
C VAL A 15 1.61 15.54 -10.51
N GLN A 16 2.36 16.07 -9.54
CA GLN A 16 3.71 15.57 -9.23
C GLN A 16 3.72 14.10 -8.80
N ASP A 17 2.75 13.68 -7.99
CA ASP A 17 2.62 12.29 -7.53
C ASP A 17 2.23 11.32 -8.67
N THR A 18 1.60 11.81 -9.74
CA THR A 18 1.13 11.01 -10.89
C THR A 18 1.94 11.23 -12.17
N LEU A 19 2.97 12.08 -12.13
CA LEU A 19 3.74 12.51 -13.29
C LEU A 19 4.49 11.36 -13.98
N GLU A 20 5.05 10.42 -13.21
CA GLU A 20 5.75 9.26 -13.76
C GLU A 20 4.80 8.37 -14.59
N ALA A 21 3.63 8.04 -14.02
CA ALA A 21 2.60 7.25 -14.71
C ALA A 21 2.04 7.98 -15.94
N TYR A 22 1.96 9.31 -15.90
CA TYR A 22 1.57 10.12 -17.06
C TYR A 22 2.62 10.05 -18.18
N LEU A 23 3.91 10.09 -17.85
CA LEU A 23 4.99 10.01 -18.84
C LEU A 23 5.16 8.62 -19.47
N ASP A 24 4.79 7.57 -18.73
CA ASP A 24 4.85 6.17 -19.18
C ASP A 24 3.56 5.70 -19.88
N ASP A 25 2.60 6.61 -20.14
CA ASP A 25 1.28 6.32 -20.72
C ASP A 25 0.47 5.25 -19.93
N GLU A 26 0.63 5.20 -18.60
CA GLU A 26 -0.02 4.21 -17.72
C GLU A 26 -1.37 4.68 -17.14
N LEU A 27 -1.77 5.92 -17.38
CA LEU A 27 -3.00 6.51 -16.87
C LEU A 27 -4.20 6.27 -17.81
N ASP A 28 -5.40 6.24 -17.24
CA ASP A 28 -6.63 6.26 -18.04
C ASP A 28 -6.79 7.59 -18.81
N ALA A 29 -7.62 7.57 -19.85
CA ALA A 29 -7.77 8.70 -20.76
C ALA A 29 -8.29 9.98 -20.06
N ASP A 30 -9.18 9.84 -19.09
CA ASP A 30 -9.78 10.99 -18.38
C ASP A 30 -8.75 11.62 -17.43
N THR A 31 -8.01 10.81 -16.69
CA THR A 31 -6.92 11.27 -15.82
C THR A 31 -5.79 11.91 -16.63
N SER A 32 -5.39 11.28 -17.74
CA SER A 32 -4.34 11.81 -18.63
C SER A 32 -4.74 13.17 -19.22
N ALA A 33 -5.98 13.33 -19.70
CA ALA A 33 -6.49 14.61 -20.20
C ALA A 33 -6.50 15.70 -19.12
N SER A 34 -6.84 15.34 -17.88
CA SER A 34 -6.88 16.28 -16.75
C SER A 34 -5.48 16.76 -16.36
N ILE A 35 -4.49 15.86 -16.33
CA ILE A 35 -3.08 16.22 -16.11
C ILE A 35 -2.55 17.08 -17.26
N ALA A 36 -2.83 16.71 -18.51
CA ALA A 36 -2.41 17.48 -19.68
C ALA A 36 -2.91 18.93 -19.61
N SER A 37 -4.19 19.13 -19.28
CA SER A 37 -4.79 20.45 -19.07
C SER A 37 -4.13 21.25 -17.93
N HIS A 38 -3.79 20.58 -16.82
CA HIS A 38 -3.06 21.23 -15.72
C HIS A 38 -1.65 21.63 -16.15
N VAL A 39 -0.91 20.75 -16.83
CA VAL A 39 0.43 21.02 -17.33
C VAL A 39 0.40 22.17 -18.33
N GLU A 40 -0.56 22.25 -19.24
CA GLU A 40 -0.69 23.37 -20.19
C GLU A 40 -0.87 24.73 -19.50
N SER A 41 -1.52 24.77 -18.33
CA SER A 41 -1.82 26.01 -17.61
C SER A 41 -0.85 26.36 -16.47
N CYS A 42 -0.07 25.40 -15.98
CA CYS A 42 0.80 25.56 -14.81
C CYS A 42 2.29 25.47 -15.17
N VAL A 43 2.98 26.63 -15.19
CA VAL A 43 4.42 26.74 -15.52
C VAL A 43 5.29 25.83 -14.63
N VAL A 44 4.96 25.69 -13.35
CA VAL A 44 5.72 24.81 -12.44
C VAL A 44 5.64 23.36 -12.89
N CYS A 45 4.44 22.87 -13.24
CA CYS A 45 4.28 21.50 -13.72
C CYS A 45 4.89 21.29 -15.12
N GLN A 46 4.91 22.32 -15.98
CA GLN A 46 5.65 22.27 -17.25
C GLN A 46 7.15 22.08 -17.03
N ASP A 47 7.73 22.78 -16.07
CA ASP A 47 9.14 22.67 -15.74
C ASP A 47 9.49 21.27 -15.23
N GLU A 48 8.65 20.70 -14.35
CA GLU A 48 8.79 19.33 -13.84
C GLU A 48 8.69 18.28 -14.95
N VAL A 49 7.69 18.40 -15.84
CA VAL A 49 7.53 17.49 -17.00
C VAL A 49 8.77 17.54 -17.89
N ARG A 50 9.26 18.75 -18.23
CA ARG A 50 10.47 18.91 -19.05
C ARG A 50 11.71 18.34 -18.38
N PHE A 51 11.83 18.52 -17.07
CA PHE A 51 12.95 17.98 -16.30
C PHE A 51 12.93 16.45 -16.28
N ALA A 52 11.77 15.84 -16.01
CA ALA A 52 11.59 14.39 -16.02
C ALA A 52 11.87 13.79 -17.41
N GLN A 53 11.36 14.42 -18.47
CA GLN A 53 11.63 14.02 -19.86
C GLN A 53 13.12 14.12 -20.21
N ALA A 54 13.81 15.19 -19.76
CA ALA A 54 15.25 15.35 -19.98
C ALA A 54 16.07 14.25 -19.29
N ILE A 55 15.69 13.86 -18.06
CA ILE A 55 16.33 12.73 -17.35
C ILE A 55 16.07 11.42 -18.09
N SER A 56 14.81 11.14 -18.45
CA SER A 56 14.44 9.91 -19.16
C SER A 56 15.18 9.78 -20.50
N GLY A 57 15.28 10.88 -21.25
CA GLY A 57 16.07 10.96 -22.48
C GLY A 57 17.55 10.67 -22.24
N ALA A 58 18.17 11.33 -21.27
CA ALA A 58 19.58 11.10 -20.93
C ALA A 58 19.85 9.65 -20.49
N LEU A 59 18.92 9.01 -19.78
CA LEU A 59 19.03 7.59 -19.41
C LEU A 59 18.89 6.66 -20.62
N HIS A 60 18.03 7.00 -21.59
CA HIS A 60 17.88 6.24 -22.83
C HIS A 60 19.10 6.34 -23.76
N GLU A 61 19.84 7.45 -23.70
CA GLU A 61 21.09 7.63 -24.45
C GLU A 61 22.26 6.83 -23.88
N LEU A 62 22.15 6.34 -22.63
CA LEU A 62 23.21 5.50 -22.05
C LEU A 62 23.33 4.18 -22.83
N PRO A 63 24.57 3.71 -23.09
CA PRO A 63 24.77 2.43 -23.75
C PRO A 63 24.13 1.33 -22.92
N ARG A 64 23.14 0.63 -23.50
CA ARG A 64 22.52 -0.53 -22.85
C ARG A 64 23.55 -1.65 -22.80
N PRO A 65 23.98 -2.10 -21.61
CA PRO A 65 24.91 -3.21 -21.51
C PRO A 65 24.22 -4.47 -22.05
N GLU A 66 24.87 -5.15 -22.99
CA GLU A 66 24.39 -6.44 -23.47
C GLU A 66 24.60 -7.47 -22.33
N PRO A 67 23.52 -8.08 -21.80
CA PRO A 67 23.66 -9.03 -20.71
C PRO A 67 24.39 -10.28 -21.19
N PRO A 68 25.21 -10.93 -20.35
CA PRO A 68 25.92 -12.15 -20.72
C PRO A 68 24.95 -13.24 -21.18
N PRO A 69 25.25 -13.99 -22.26
CA PRO A 69 24.32 -14.97 -22.84
C PRO A 69 23.83 -16.02 -21.84
N LYS A 70 24.69 -16.39 -20.87
CA LYS A 70 24.34 -17.32 -19.78
C LYS A 70 23.13 -16.89 -18.94
N ILE A 71 22.84 -15.58 -18.85
CA ILE A 71 21.68 -15.08 -18.11
C ILE A 71 20.40 -15.37 -18.89
N PHE A 72 20.40 -15.19 -20.21
CA PHE A 72 19.23 -15.53 -21.03
C PHE A 72 18.91 -17.02 -20.96
N ASP A 73 19.93 -17.88 -21.12
CA ASP A 73 19.76 -19.33 -21.00
C ASP A 73 19.18 -19.72 -19.62
N ALA A 74 19.66 -19.08 -18.55
CA ALA A 74 19.18 -19.34 -17.19
C ALA A 74 17.74 -18.85 -16.96
N VAL A 75 17.38 -17.69 -17.50
CA VAL A 75 16.02 -17.14 -17.42
C VAL A 75 15.05 -17.97 -18.24
N GLU A 76 15.43 -18.36 -19.45
CA GLU A 76 14.64 -19.24 -20.32
C GLU A 76 14.40 -20.59 -19.65
N ALA A 77 15.45 -21.23 -19.14
CA ALA A 77 15.33 -22.47 -18.38
C ALA A 77 14.43 -22.31 -17.15
N TYR A 78 14.52 -21.19 -16.42
CA TYR A 78 13.69 -20.90 -15.27
C TYR A 78 12.21 -20.73 -15.64
N VAL A 79 11.90 -20.00 -16.72
CA VAL A 79 10.53 -19.79 -17.21
C VAL A 79 9.93 -21.11 -17.70
N HIS A 80 10.70 -21.94 -18.41
CA HIS A 80 10.25 -23.26 -18.85
C HIS A 80 10.06 -24.27 -17.71
N ALA A 81 10.91 -24.22 -16.67
CA ALA A 81 10.78 -25.09 -15.51
C ALA A 81 9.60 -24.69 -14.59
N ARG A 82 9.09 -23.46 -14.73
CA ARG A 82 7.95 -22.93 -13.97
C ARG A 82 6.88 -22.43 -14.93
N PRO A 83 6.27 -23.31 -15.75
CA PRO A 83 5.15 -22.90 -16.59
C PRO A 83 4.11 -22.30 -15.65
N ALA A 84 3.63 -21.09 -15.97
CA ALA A 84 2.74 -20.30 -15.13
C ALA A 84 1.44 -21.06 -14.82
N ALA A 85 1.49 -21.96 -13.83
CA ALA A 85 0.37 -22.82 -13.45
C ALA A 85 -0.75 -22.03 -12.73
N GLY A 86 -0.52 -20.75 -12.43
CA GLY A 86 -1.40 -19.94 -11.59
C GLY A 86 -2.08 -18.74 -12.25
N GLN A 87 -1.73 -18.31 -13.47
CA GLN A 87 -2.27 -17.06 -14.04
C GLN A 87 -3.49 -17.24 -14.96
N ARG A 88 -3.72 -18.44 -15.50
CA ARG A 88 -4.83 -18.67 -16.46
C ARG A 88 -6.22 -18.69 -15.83
N TRP A 89 -6.35 -19.03 -14.55
CA TRP A 89 -7.66 -19.19 -13.91
C TRP A 89 -8.25 -17.86 -13.42
N TRP A 90 -7.43 -16.95 -12.87
CA TRP A 90 -7.88 -15.62 -12.45
C TRP A 90 -8.38 -14.76 -13.62
N HIS A 91 -7.75 -14.86 -14.81
CA HIS A 91 -8.23 -14.16 -16.01
C HIS A 91 -9.59 -14.69 -16.51
N ARG A 92 -9.93 -15.97 -16.28
CA ARG A 92 -11.26 -16.52 -16.58
C ARG A 92 -12.32 -16.14 -15.54
N ILE A 93 -11.93 -15.97 -14.28
CA ILE A 93 -12.85 -15.53 -13.22
C ILE A 93 -13.19 -14.05 -13.37
N PHE A 94 -12.21 -13.19 -13.70
CA PHE A 94 -12.46 -11.76 -13.93
C PHE A 94 -13.25 -11.47 -15.23
N GLN A 95 -13.30 -12.40 -16.19
CA GLN A 95 -14.20 -12.31 -17.35
C GLN A 95 -15.66 -12.68 -17.03
N LEU A 96 -15.92 -13.38 -15.93
CA LEU A 96 -17.28 -13.71 -15.48
C LEU A 96 -17.89 -12.63 -14.59
N SER A 97 -17.08 -11.74 -14.00
CA SER A 97 -17.57 -10.63 -13.16
C SER A 97 -18.10 -9.43 -13.95
N THR A 98 -17.96 -9.39 -15.29
CA THR A 98 -18.53 -8.32 -16.14
C THR A 98 -19.89 -8.69 -16.75
N LEU A 99 -20.51 -9.79 -16.31
CA LEU A 99 -21.84 -10.24 -16.77
C LEU A 99 -22.93 -10.14 -15.69
N SER A 100 -22.65 -9.57 -14.50
CA SER A 100 -23.62 -9.53 -13.39
C SER A 100 -24.51 -8.29 -13.30
N ASP A 101 -24.42 -7.33 -14.22
CA ASP A 101 -25.13 -6.05 -14.09
C ASP A 101 -26.61 -6.05 -14.55
N ASN A 102 -27.23 -7.21 -14.83
CA ASN A 102 -28.62 -7.24 -15.35
C ASN A 102 -29.53 -8.35 -14.80
N LEU A 103 -29.47 -8.69 -13.51
CA LEU A 103 -30.51 -9.51 -12.86
C LEU A 103 -31.26 -8.74 -11.76
N SER A 104 -31.89 -7.65 -12.17
CA SER A 104 -32.72 -6.77 -11.33
C SER A 104 -34.23 -7.05 -11.43
N PHE A 105 -34.68 -8.20 -11.96
CA PHE A 105 -36.10 -8.36 -12.34
C PHE A 105 -36.88 -9.59 -11.87
N LEU A 106 -36.30 -10.56 -11.14
CA LEU A 106 -37.13 -11.65 -10.59
C LEU A 106 -37.60 -11.35 -9.16
N ARG A 107 -38.51 -10.39 -9.11
CA ARG A 107 -39.24 -9.88 -7.96
C ARG A 107 -40.53 -10.71 -7.71
N ILE A 108 -40.86 -10.91 -6.43
CA ILE A 108 -42.22 -10.77 -5.85
C ILE A 108 -43.17 -12.00 -5.75
N GLY A 109 -42.89 -13.18 -6.31
CA GLY A 109 -43.82 -14.33 -6.17
C GLY A 109 -43.72 -15.19 -4.89
N VAL A 110 -42.57 -15.22 -4.21
CA VAL A 110 -42.23 -16.28 -3.22
C VAL A 110 -42.25 -15.80 -1.76
N GLY A 111 -42.42 -14.49 -1.53
CA GLY A 111 -42.20 -13.88 -0.22
C GLY A 111 -43.19 -14.28 0.89
N ALA A 112 -44.45 -14.51 0.57
CA ALA A 112 -45.48 -14.73 1.59
C ALA A 112 -45.45 -16.14 2.20
N LEU A 113 -45.15 -17.16 1.41
CA LEU A 113 -45.13 -18.55 1.87
C LEU A 113 -43.83 -18.89 2.63
N ALA A 114 -42.71 -18.27 2.24
CA ALA A 114 -41.42 -18.40 2.93
C ALA A 114 -41.45 -17.79 4.34
N CYS A 115 -42.19 -16.70 4.57
CA CYS A 115 -42.28 -16.07 5.88
C CYS A 115 -42.98 -16.95 6.93
N LEU A 116 -44.05 -17.67 6.57
CA LEU A 116 -44.77 -18.52 7.52
C LEU A 116 -43.98 -19.78 7.89
N VAL A 117 -43.28 -20.39 6.93
CA VAL A 117 -42.36 -21.51 7.18
C VAL A 117 -41.15 -21.04 8.01
N GLY A 118 -40.67 -19.81 7.76
CA GLY A 118 -39.59 -19.19 8.52
C GLY A 118 -39.91 -18.96 9.98
N ILE A 119 -41.14 -18.57 10.34
CA ILE A 119 -41.53 -18.30 11.74
C ILE A 119 -41.64 -19.60 12.56
N VAL A 120 -42.18 -20.68 11.99
CA VAL A 120 -42.31 -21.99 12.66
C VAL A 120 -40.93 -22.68 12.80
N LEU A 121 -40.04 -22.50 11.82
CA LEU A 121 -38.64 -22.91 11.92
C LEU A 121 -37.86 -22.04 12.91
N LEU A 122 -38.08 -20.73 12.97
CA LEU A 122 -37.42 -19.84 13.93
C LEU A 122 -37.71 -20.22 15.39
N PHE A 123 -38.95 -20.62 15.69
CA PHE A 123 -39.37 -20.97 17.04
C PHE A 123 -38.82 -22.33 17.53
N THR A 124 -38.67 -23.30 16.62
CA THR A 124 -38.07 -24.62 16.93
C THR A 124 -36.54 -24.61 16.83
N PHE A 125 -35.99 -23.69 16.04
CA PHE A 125 -34.55 -23.46 15.90
C PHE A 125 -34.01 -22.72 17.13
N TRP A 126 -34.74 -21.76 17.75
CA TRP A 126 -34.30 -20.89 18.87
C TRP A 126 -33.52 -21.58 20.02
N ASP A 127 -33.91 -22.80 20.44
CA ASP A 127 -33.22 -23.53 21.52
C ASP A 127 -31.93 -24.27 21.07
N ASN A 128 -31.81 -24.63 19.78
CA ASN A 128 -30.56 -25.10 19.14
C ASN A 128 -29.77 -23.95 18.49
N LEU A 129 -30.40 -22.77 18.36
CA LEU A 129 -29.93 -21.55 17.73
C LEU A 129 -28.82 -20.91 18.53
N ASN A 130 -28.94 -20.87 19.86
CA ASN A 130 -27.93 -20.26 20.70
C ASN A 130 -26.57 -20.94 20.52
N LEU A 131 -26.54 -22.27 20.39
CA LEU A 131 -25.30 -23.00 20.09
C LEU A 131 -24.84 -22.80 18.63
N ALA A 132 -25.76 -22.74 17.68
CA ALA A 132 -25.46 -22.51 16.26
C ALA A 132 -24.99 -21.07 15.98
N PHE A 133 -25.53 -20.05 16.65
CA PHE A 133 -25.14 -18.64 16.54
C PHE A 133 -23.81 -18.38 17.21
N VAL A 134 -23.53 -19.00 18.36
CA VAL A 134 -22.19 -18.91 18.96
C VAL A 134 -21.15 -19.54 18.02
N ARG A 135 -21.45 -20.69 17.42
CA ARG A 135 -20.56 -21.33 16.43
C ARG A 135 -20.42 -20.51 15.14
N ALA A 136 -21.50 -19.95 14.61
CA ALA A 136 -21.49 -19.11 13.42
C ALA A 136 -20.77 -17.78 13.66
N SER A 137 -20.96 -17.16 14.83
CA SER A 137 -20.25 -15.94 15.24
C SER A 137 -18.75 -16.19 15.36
N VAL A 138 -18.33 -17.30 15.98
CA VAL A 138 -16.92 -17.71 16.03
C VAL A 138 -16.36 -17.93 14.63
N LEU A 139 -17.10 -18.59 13.74
CA LEU A 139 -16.66 -18.80 12.35
C LEU A 139 -16.55 -17.48 11.57
N VAL A 140 -17.50 -16.56 11.69
CA VAL A 140 -17.44 -15.24 11.06
C VAL A 140 -16.26 -14.42 11.61
N CYS A 141 -16.02 -14.48 12.92
CA CYS A 141 -14.86 -13.84 13.54
C CYS A 141 -13.55 -14.45 13.04
N LEU A 142 -13.43 -15.77 12.93
CA LEU A 142 -12.25 -16.42 12.39
C LEU A 142 -12.06 -16.10 10.89
N LEU A 143 -13.14 -16.10 10.10
CA LEU A 143 -13.10 -15.79 8.68
C LEU A 143 -12.88 -14.30 8.39
N GLY A 144 -13.16 -13.39 9.31
CA GLY A 144 -12.88 -11.96 9.15
C GLY A 144 -11.54 -11.54 9.75
N VAL A 145 -11.33 -11.85 11.02
CA VAL A 145 -10.18 -11.36 11.80
C VAL A 145 -8.88 -12.03 11.38
N VAL A 146 -8.89 -13.33 11.07
CA VAL A 146 -7.66 -14.04 10.66
C VAL A 146 -7.14 -13.53 9.31
N PRO A 147 -7.91 -13.47 8.21
CA PRO A 147 -7.38 -12.96 6.95
C PRO A 147 -7.10 -11.46 7.02
N PHE A 148 -7.86 -10.67 7.80
CA PHE A 148 -7.51 -9.27 8.03
C PHE A 148 -6.17 -9.13 8.76
N SER A 149 -5.91 -9.96 9.77
CA SER A 149 -4.63 -9.97 10.49
C SER A 149 -3.48 -10.42 9.59
N ILE A 150 -3.68 -11.44 8.75
CA ILE A 150 -2.72 -11.88 7.74
C ILE A 150 -2.45 -10.76 6.73
N TYR A 151 -3.48 -10.06 6.28
CA TYR A 151 -3.36 -8.93 5.35
C TYR A 151 -2.56 -7.78 5.96
N GLN A 152 -2.88 -7.38 7.19
CA GLN A 152 -2.12 -6.35 7.93
C GLN A 152 -0.66 -6.78 8.13
N TYR A 153 -0.43 -8.06 8.44
CA TYR A 153 0.92 -8.61 8.59
C TYR A 153 1.71 -8.57 7.27
N GLN A 154 1.08 -8.91 6.15
CA GLN A 154 1.70 -8.79 4.82
C GLN A 154 2.03 -7.34 4.48
N ARG A 155 1.14 -6.40 4.78
CA ARG A 155 1.39 -4.96 4.59
C ARG A 155 2.58 -4.49 5.43
N TYR A 156 2.64 -4.90 6.69
CA TYR A 156 3.78 -4.65 7.57
C TYR A 156 5.10 -5.20 7.00
N LEU A 157 5.09 -6.43 6.46
CA LEU A 157 6.27 -7.03 5.85
C LEU A 157 6.74 -6.27 4.59
N LYS A 158 5.82 -5.78 3.75
CA LYS A 158 6.16 -4.95 2.59
C LYS A 158 6.86 -3.66 3.00
N VAL A 159 6.30 -2.94 3.99
CA VAL A 159 6.92 -1.71 4.53
C VAL A 159 8.29 -1.98 5.14
N LYS A 160 8.44 -3.09 5.89
CA LYS A 160 9.72 -3.47 6.49
C LYS A 160 10.78 -3.89 5.46
N ARG A 161 10.36 -4.43 4.31
CA ARG A 161 11.25 -4.73 3.19
C ARG A 161 11.71 -3.45 2.51
N ALA A 162 10.78 -2.57 2.12
CA ALA A 162 11.09 -1.27 1.54
C ALA A 162 12.03 -0.44 2.44
N SER A 163 11.82 -0.47 3.76
CA SER A 163 12.70 0.22 4.72
C SER A 163 14.13 -0.34 4.75
N ARG A 164 14.31 -1.66 4.61
CA ARG A 164 15.65 -2.28 4.52
C ARG A 164 16.32 -1.95 3.20
N ASP A 165 15.57 -2.00 2.10
CA ASP A 165 16.08 -1.68 0.77
C ASP A 165 16.51 -0.21 0.71
N LEU A 166 15.74 0.70 1.32
CA LEU A 166 16.11 2.11 1.49
C LEU A 166 17.39 2.28 2.33
N HIS A 167 17.52 1.58 3.47
CA HIS A 167 18.76 1.64 4.27
C HIS A 167 19.97 1.12 3.50
N TYR A 168 19.80 0.07 2.70
CA TYR A 168 20.85 -0.47 1.86
C TYR A 168 21.25 0.52 0.75
N ALA A 169 20.27 1.15 0.09
CA ALA A 169 20.50 2.18 -0.92
C ALA A 169 21.22 3.40 -0.33
N LEU A 170 20.78 3.89 0.83
CA LEU A 170 21.45 4.98 1.56
C LEU A 170 22.88 4.61 1.98
N GLY A 171 23.11 3.36 2.41
CA GLY A 171 24.44 2.86 2.71
C GLY A 171 25.36 2.86 1.49
N LYS A 172 24.86 2.42 0.32
CA LYS A 172 25.59 2.48 -0.95
C LYS A 172 25.88 3.92 -1.38
N LEU A 173 24.91 4.81 -1.25
CA LEU A 173 25.09 6.23 -1.58
C LEU A 173 26.16 6.85 -0.68
N ASN A 174 26.10 6.61 0.64
CA ASN A 174 27.08 7.14 1.58
C ASN A 174 28.48 6.55 1.33
N TYR A 175 28.58 5.26 0.96
CA TYR A 175 29.84 4.65 0.54
C TYR A 175 30.39 5.29 -0.75
N ALA A 176 29.54 5.51 -1.75
CA ALA A 176 29.92 6.16 -2.99
C ALA A 176 30.39 7.60 -2.75
N VAL A 177 29.66 8.37 -1.94
CA VAL A 177 30.02 9.75 -1.57
C VAL A 177 31.30 9.79 -0.73
N ALA A 178 31.51 8.87 0.20
CA ALA A 178 32.77 8.80 0.94
C ALA A 178 33.96 8.45 0.03
N ARG A 179 33.74 7.60 -0.98
CA ARG A 179 34.76 7.19 -1.95
C ARG A 179 35.03 8.24 -3.03
N THR A 180 34.02 8.98 -3.49
CA THR A 180 34.20 10.07 -4.44
C THR A 180 34.64 11.34 -3.74
N GLY A 181 34.16 11.62 -2.53
CA GLY A 181 34.55 12.77 -1.71
C GLY A 181 36.04 12.79 -1.36
N THR A 182 36.66 11.62 -1.15
CA THR A 182 38.12 11.52 -0.97
C THR A 182 38.90 11.75 -2.26
N VAL A 183 38.34 11.46 -3.44
CA VAL A 183 38.98 11.69 -4.75
C VAL A 183 38.68 13.10 -5.30
N VAL A 184 37.55 13.69 -4.91
CA VAL A 184 37.07 15.01 -5.32
C VAL A 184 37.70 16.12 -4.48
N SER A 185 37.94 15.92 -3.17
CA SER A 185 38.61 16.93 -2.35
C SER A 185 40.08 17.15 -2.74
N GLU A 186 40.72 16.16 -3.37
CA GLU A 186 42.10 16.25 -3.83
C GLU A 186 42.23 16.93 -5.21
N LYS A 187 41.16 16.97 -6.02
CA LYS A 187 41.19 17.50 -7.39
C LYS A 187 40.30 18.71 -7.68
N LEU A 188 39.42 19.12 -6.78
CA LEU A 188 38.53 20.26 -7.01
C LEU A 188 38.59 21.27 -5.85
N PRO A 189 39.68 22.06 -5.74
CA PRO A 189 39.60 23.30 -5.00
C PRO A 189 38.71 24.25 -5.81
N ALA A 190 37.54 24.61 -5.27
CA ALA A 190 36.61 25.62 -5.79
C ALA A 190 35.47 25.20 -6.76
N VAL A 191 34.87 24.02 -6.59
CA VAL A 191 33.48 23.83 -7.06
C VAL A 191 32.53 24.25 -5.96
N GLN A 192 31.87 25.40 -6.13
CA GLN A 192 30.79 25.84 -5.28
C GLN A 192 29.60 24.90 -5.45
N ILE A 193 29.45 23.96 -4.53
CA ILE A 193 28.22 23.18 -4.39
C ILE A 193 27.11 24.18 -4.02
N ASN A 194 26.27 24.49 -5.00
CA ASN A 194 25.16 25.43 -4.90
C ASN A 194 24.30 25.13 -3.66
N GLU A 195 24.03 26.19 -2.89
CA GLU A 195 23.13 26.28 -1.72
C GLU A 195 21.79 25.54 -1.85
N ALA A 196 21.28 25.35 -3.07
CA ALA A 196 20.07 24.58 -3.38
C ALA A 196 20.19 23.09 -2.98
N SER A 197 21.34 22.48 -3.23
CA SER A 197 21.58 21.07 -2.86
C SER A 197 21.78 20.89 -1.36
N GLY A 198 22.33 21.89 -0.67
CA GLY A 198 22.37 21.94 0.79
C GLY A 198 20.98 22.02 1.43
N ARG A 199 20.07 22.81 0.84
CA ARG A 199 18.67 22.92 1.34
C ARG A 199 17.89 21.62 1.22
N ALA A 200 18.05 20.88 0.12
CA ALA A 200 17.41 19.57 -0.05
C ALA A 200 17.87 18.55 1.01
N PHE A 201 19.17 18.51 1.31
CA PHE A 201 19.71 17.65 2.38
C PHE A 201 19.16 18.02 3.77
N VAL A 202 19.07 19.31 4.09
CA VAL A 202 18.51 19.77 5.36
C VAL A 202 17.01 19.43 5.48
N GLN A 203 16.26 19.49 4.39
CA GLN A 203 14.85 19.09 4.37
C GLN A 203 14.67 17.59 4.60
N ILE A 204 15.50 16.75 3.95
CA ILE A 204 15.48 15.30 4.17
C ILE A 204 15.84 14.96 5.62
N GLU A 205 16.82 15.65 6.21
CA GLU A 205 17.22 15.40 7.59
C GLU A 205 16.12 15.81 8.60
N THR A 206 15.47 16.95 8.38
CA THR A 206 14.37 17.41 9.24
C THR A 206 13.14 16.50 9.14
N ALA A 207 12.78 16.04 7.94
CA ALA A 207 11.73 15.04 7.73
C ALA A 207 12.05 13.72 8.45
N SER A 208 13.29 13.23 8.34
CA SER A 208 13.76 12.03 9.04
C SER A 208 13.64 12.15 10.57
N ARG A 209 14.04 13.29 11.15
CA ARG A 209 13.88 13.54 12.60
C ARG A 209 12.43 13.56 13.03
N TYR A 210 11.54 14.16 12.23
CA TYR A 210 10.10 14.18 12.54
C TYR A 210 9.51 12.77 12.55
N VAL A 211 9.81 11.96 11.53
CA VAL A 211 9.37 10.56 11.44
C VAL A 211 9.91 9.72 12.62
N SER A 212 11.16 9.92 12.99
CA SER A 212 11.76 9.25 14.16
C SER A 212 11.04 9.61 15.47
N LYS A 213 10.67 10.88 15.65
CA LYS A 213 9.91 11.35 16.82
C LYS A 213 8.49 10.77 16.87
N GLN A 214 7.78 10.78 15.73
CA GLN A 214 6.47 10.15 15.56
C GLN A 214 6.52 8.65 15.94
N ARG A 215 7.53 7.92 15.45
CA ARG A 215 7.71 6.50 15.77
C ARG A 215 7.88 6.24 17.27
N LYS A 216 8.66 7.08 17.97
CA LYS A 216 8.83 6.98 19.43
C LYS A 216 7.51 7.20 20.17
N ASN A 217 6.73 8.21 19.77
CA ASN A 217 5.44 8.50 20.38
C ASN A 217 4.43 7.36 20.20
N ILE A 218 4.37 6.77 19.00
CA ILE A 218 3.52 5.60 18.72
C ILE A 218 3.97 4.40 19.56
N SER A 219 5.28 4.14 19.63
CA SER A 219 5.83 3.06 20.44
C SER A 219 5.50 3.21 21.92
N SER A 220 5.58 4.43 22.47
CA SER A 220 5.21 4.68 23.87
C SER A 220 3.70 4.53 24.11
N ALA A 221 2.86 4.96 23.16
CA ALA A 221 1.42 4.80 23.26
C ALA A 221 1.00 3.32 23.27
N ILE A 222 1.62 2.50 22.41
CA ILE A 222 1.40 1.05 22.38
C ILE A 222 1.81 0.40 23.70
N HIS A 223 3.00 0.75 24.23
CA HIS A 223 3.46 0.22 25.51
C HIS A 223 2.49 0.58 26.65
N TRP A 224 2.03 1.83 26.70
CA TRP A 224 1.07 2.28 27.70
C TRP A 224 -0.27 1.54 27.60
N SER A 225 -0.81 1.32 26.39
CA SER A 225 -2.05 0.56 26.21
C SER A 225 -1.91 -0.91 26.63
N LEU A 226 -0.77 -1.55 26.35
CA LEU A 226 -0.51 -2.93 26.78
C LEU A 226 -0.39 -3.04 28.31
N GLU A 227 0.26 -2.07 28.94
CA GLU A 227 0.40 -2.04 30.40
C GLU A 227 -0.95 -1.82 31.09
N ASN A 228 -1.84 -1.01 30.50
CA ASN A 228 -3.19 -0.79 31.02
C ASN A 228 -4.09 -2.04 30.85
N PHE A 229 -3.87 -2.82 29.78
CA PHE A 229 -4.58 -4.08 29.55
C PHE A 229 -4.22 -5.17 30.58
N ASN A 230 -2.99 -5.17 31.10
CA ASN A 230 -2.59 -6.11 32.15
C ASN A 230 -3.11 -5.73 33.55
N ARG A 231 -3.73 -4.56 33.71
CA ARG A 231 -4.21 -4.06 34.99
C ARG A 231 -5.71 -4.32 35.22
N PHE A 232 -6.35 -5.14 34.40
CA PHE A 232 -7.71 -5.59 34.67
C PHE A 232 -7.75 -6.38 35.99
N PRO A 233 -8.63 -6.01 36.94
CA PRO A 233 -8.67 -6.66 38.24
C PRO A 233 -9.09 -8.12 38.09
N GLU A 234 -8.30 -9.04 38.66
CA GLU A 234 -8.64 -10.47 38.79
C GLU A 234 -9.84 -10.73 39.74
N ASP A 235 -10.53 -9.69 40.20
CA ASP A 235 -11.58 -9.73 41.22
C ASP A 235 -12.96 -10.21 40.70
N VAL A 236 -12.96 -10.98 39.62
CA VAL A 236 -14.16 -11.69 39.12
C VAL A 236 -13.95 -13.20 39.25
N ARG A 237 -13.39 -13.65 40.38
CA ARG A 237 -13.65 -15.01 40.87
C ARG A 237 -14.86 -14.94 41.79
N GLY A 238 -16.02 -15.21 41.20
CA GLY A 238 -17.28 -15.31 41.93
C GLY A 238 -17.21 -16.34 43.06
N PRO A 239 -18.08 -16.23 44.08
CA PRO A 239 -18.05 -17.07 45.27
C PRO A 239 -18.26 -18.53 44.87
N GLU A 240 -17.20 -19.34 45.00
CA GLU A 240 -17.29 -20.79 44.91
C GLU A 240 -18.27 -21.31 45.96
N GLY A 241 -19.25 -22.07 45.47
CA GLY A 241 -20.39 -22.56 46.22
C GLY A 241 -19.98 -23.35 47.45
N GLN A 242 -20.44 -22.87 48.60
CA GLN A 242 -20.41 -23.58 49.87
C GLN A 242 -21.45 -24.71 49.82
N HIS A 243 -21.02 -25.90 49.39
CA HIS A 243 -21.82 -27.11 49.42
C HIS A 243 -22.03 -27.54 50.88
N ARG A 244 -23.26 -27.38 51.36
CA ARG A 244 -23.76 -27.86 52.64
C ARG A 244 -24.01 -29.37 52.52
N SER A 245 -23.25 -30.17 53.26
CA SER A 245 -23.54 -31.60 53.51
C SER A 245 -24.53 -31.73 54.67
N ASN A 246 -25.67 -32.37 54.39
CA ASN A 246 -26.56 -32.99 55.37
C ASN A 246 -26.16 -34.45 55.57
#